data_AF-A0A3D5FNC0-F1
#
_entry.id   AF-A0A3D5FNC0-F1
#
_cell.length_a   1.000
_cell.length_b   1.000
_cell.length_c   1.000
_cell.angle_alpha   90.00
_cell.angle_beta   90.00
_cell.angle_gamma   90.00
#
_symmetry.space_group_name_H-M   'P 1'
#
loop_
_entity.id
_entity.type
_entity.pdbx_description
1 polymer ?
#
loop_
_entity_poly.entity_id
_entity_poly.type
_entity_poly.pdbx_seq_one_letter_code
_entity_poly.pdbx_strand_id
1 'polypeptide(L)'
;MMNSDRNHADTVKRMTDAALALLQSLDDGQRKQVCLPFDSDVRTDWHYVPRGRPGLPLKQMDAIQQQLTRMLVSTGLSATGHHTAMTIMELETVLAGIEGGGRRFPRDPELYFVSVFGDVGSDQPWGWRFEGHHISINHTIFDGRQLATAPVFFGSNPAQVRHGERQGLRALAAEEDVARDLLAQLDGDQRSEAIICAEAPTDILTTNVVSVTDEVRIEGLVGQDMTAAQ
;
A
#
# COMPACT_ATOMS: atom_id res chain seq x y z
N MET A 1 21.11 -5.63 15.93
CA MET A 1 21.69 -5.44 14.58
C MET A 1 21.78 -6.75 13.79
N MET A 2 22.51 -7.78 14.25
CA MET A 2 22.66 -9.05 13.47
C MET A 2 21.36 -9.81 13.13
N ASN A 3 20.28 -9.64 13.90
CA ASN A 3 19.01 -10.34 13.67
C ASN A 3 18.10 -9.66 12.63
N SER A 4 18.17 -8.32 12.49
CA SER A 4 17.42 -7.60 11.44
C SER A 4 18.07 -7.82 10.08
N ASP A 5 19.41 -7.84 10.01
CA ASP A 5 20.14 -8.03 8.75
C ASP A 5 19.91 -9.43 8.15
N ARG A 6 19.82 -10.48 8.99
CA ARG A 6 19.44 -11.82 8.53
C ARG A 6 17.99 -11.88 8.01
N ASN A 7 17.08 -11.16 8.66
CA ASN A 7 15.68 -11.13 8.25
C ASN A 7 15.49 -10.36 6.93
N HIS A 8 16.29 -9.30 6.71
CA HIS A 8 16.32 -8.58 5.45
C HIS A 8 16.90 -9.42 4.31
N ALA A 9 18.01 -10.13 4.52
CA ALA A 9 18.59 -10.98 3.49
C ALA A 9 17.63 -12.09 3.02
N ASP A 10 16.94 -12.76 3.96
CA ASP A 10 15.92 -13.77 3.61
C ASP A 10 14.72 -13.14 2.87
N THR A 11 14.22 -12.01 3.36
CA THR A 11 13.11 -11.29 2.72
C THR A 11 13.47 -10.83 1.31
N VAL A 12 14.67 -10.26 1.12
CA VAL A 12 15.19 -9.86 -0.19
C VAL A 12 15.33 -11.05 -1.12
N LYS A 13 15.80 -12.20 -0.63
CA LYS A 13 15.85 -13.43 -1.43
C LYS A 13 14.44 -13.85 -1.88
N ARG A 14 13.46 -13.90 -0.97
CA ARG A 14 12.07 -14.25 -1.31
C ARG A 14 11.46 -13.28 -2.33
N MET A 15 11.69 -11.98 -2.16
CA MET A 15 11.27 -10.95 -3.12
C MET A 15 11.92 -11.15 -4.50
N THR A 16 13.21 -11.44 -4.53
CA THR A 16 13.98 -11.67 -5.75
C THR A 16 13.43 -12.88 -6.50
N ASP A 17 13.26 -14.01 -5.81
CA ASP A 17 12.73 -15.25 -6.38
C ASP A 17 11.32 -15.04 -6.95
N ALA A 18 10.43 -14.35 -6.21
CA ALA A 18 9.07 -14.07 -6.65
C ALA A 18 9.01 -13.10 -7.84
N ALA A 19 9.83 -12.06 -7.83
CA ALA A 19 9.90 -11.09 -8.93
C ALA A 19 10.43 -11.76 -10.21
N LEU A 20 11.48 -12.59 -10.12
CA LEU A 20 11.99 -13.35 -11.26
C LEU A 20 10.96 -14.34 -11.80
N ALA A 21 10.25 -15.06 -10.92
CA ALA A 21 9.20 -15.99 -11.33
C ALA A 21 8.05 -15.27 -12.07
N LEU A 22 7.61 -14.11 -11.57
CA LEU A 22 6.66 -13.26 -12.29
C LEU A 22 7.21 -12.86 -13.66
N LEU A 23 8.39 -12.25 -13.72
CA LEU A 23 8.98 -11.77 -14.96
C LEU A 23 9.19 -12.88 -16.00
N GLN A 24 9.51 -14.10 -15.58
CA GLN A 24 9.65 -15.27 -16.47
C GLN A 24 8.32 -15.73 -17.07
N SER A 25 7.20 -15.46 -16.40
CA SER A 25 5.86 -15.82 -16.89
C SER A 25 5.27 -14.82 -17.89
N LEU A 26 5.86 -13.63 -18.02
CA LEU A 26 5.37 -12.55 -18.88
C LEU A 26 5.87 -12.70 -20.31
N ASP A 27 5.01 -12.38 -21.28
CA ASP A 27 5.44 -12.17 -22.66
C ASP A 27 6.24 -10.87 -22.83
N ASP A 28 6.82 -10.66 -24.01
CA ASP A 28 7.64 -9.47 -24.30
C ASP A 28 6.87 -8.14 -24.18
N GLY A 29 5.58 -8.13 -24.49
CA GLY A 29 4.73 -6.94 -24.40
C GLY A 29 4.40 -6.61 -22.95
N GLN A 30 4.02 -7.60 -22.16
CA GLN A 30 3.78 -7.50 -20.73
C GLN A 30 5.06 -7.11 -19.97
N ARG A 31 6.21 -7.73 -20.30
CA ARG A 31 7.51 -7.40 -19.70
C ARG A 31 7.90 -5.94 -19.94
N LYS A 32 7.63 -5.39 -21.12
CA LYS A 32 7.85 -3.95 -21.41
C LYS A 32 6.97 -3.02 -20.58
N GLN A 33 5.78 -3.46 -20.16
CA GLN A 33 4.91 -2.68 -19.26
C GLN A 33 5.38 -2.75 -17.81
N VAL A 34 5.85 -3.93 -17.36
CA VAL A 34 6.28 -4.17 -15.98
C VAL A 34 7.67 -3.58 -15.69
N CYS A 35 8.65 -3.78 -16.59
CA CYS A 35 10.03 -3.39 -16.37
C CYS A 35 10.27 -1.92 -16.70
N LEU A 36 10.69 -1.15 -15.71
CA LEU A 36 10.99 0.28 -15.81
C LEU A 36 12.43 0.57 -15.36
N PRO A 37 13.07 1.65 -15.85
CA PRO A 37 14.37 2.08 -15.34
C PRO A 37 14.30 2.46 -13.85
N PHE A 38 15.37 2.17 -13.09
CA PHE A 38 15.41 2.46 -11.65
C PHE A 38 15.36 3.96 -11.32
N ASP A 39 15.99 4.77 -12.17
CA ASP A 39 16.09 6.22 -12.09
C ASP A 39 14.89 6.95 -12.71
N SER A 40 13.86 6.22 -13.14
CA SER A 40 12.64 6.82 -13.68
C SER A 40 11.88 7.64 -12.64
N ASP A 41 11.43 8.84 -13.02
CA ASP A 41 10.57 9.71 -12.21
C ASP A 41 9.28 8.99 -11.76
N VAL A 42 8.84 8.01 -12.56
CA VAL A 42 7.71 7.14 -12.26
C VAL A 42 7.87 6.45 -10.90
N ARG A 43 9.09 6.13 -10.47
CA ARG A 43 9.34 5.43 -9.19
C ARG A 43 8.77 6.19 -8.00
N THR A 44 8.73 7.52 -8.08
CA THR A 44 8.15 8.40 -7.05
C THR A 44 6.75 8.92 -7.38
N ASP A 45 6.22 8.67 -8.59
CA ASP A 45 4.84 9.00 -9.01
C ASP A 45 3.83 7.97 -8.46
N TRP A 46 3.57 8.04 -7.15
CA TRP A 46 2.56 7.22 -6.47
C TRP A 46 1.32 8.06 -6.16
N HIS A 47 0.13 7.44 -6.19
CA HIS A 47 -1.13 8.11 -5.86
C HIS A 47 -2.14 7.13 -5.27
N TYR A 48 -3.12 7.63 -4.52
CA TYR A 48 -4.24 6.86 -3.97
C TYR A 48 -5.61 7.23 -4.57
N VAL A 49 -5.62 7.87 -5.76
CA VAL A 49 -6.85 8.28 -6.45
C VAL A 49 -6.97 7.58 -7.82
N PRO A 50 -8.16 7.48 -8.44
CA PRO A 50 -8.30 6.84 -9.74
C PRO A 50 -7.57 7.63 -10.84
N ARG A 51 -6.62 6.99 -11.53
CA ARG A 51 -5.92 7.53 -12.71
C ARG A 51 -5.33 6.40 -13.56
N GLY A 52 -4.88 6.75 -14.77
CA GLY A 52 -3.95 5.89 -15.52
C GLY A 52 -2.60 5.83 -14.82
N ARG A 53 -2.00 4.63 -14.79
CA ARG A 53 -0.76 4.32 -14.07
C ARG A 53 0.15 3.45 -14.92
N PRO A 54 1.48 3.55 -14.75
CA PRO A 54 2.44 2.65 -15.36
C PRO A 54 2.41 1.26 -14.70
N GLY A 55 3.02 0.27 -15.35
CA GLY A 55 2.96 -1.12 -14.92
C GLY A 55 1.89 -1.94 -15.64
N LEU A 56 1.88 -3.23 -15.35
CA LEU A 56 0.91 -4.18 -15.92
C LEU A 56 -0.25 -4.38 -14.94
N PRO A 57 -1.51 -4.10 -15.31
CA PRO A 57 -2.65 -4.40 -14.47
C PRO A 57 -2.91 -5.91 -14.40
N LEU A 58 -3.38 -6.40 -13.26
CA LEU A 58 -3.83 -7.79 -13.09
C LEU A 58 -4.88 -8.20 -14.15
N LYS A 59 -5.70 -7.25 -14.61
CA LYS A 59 -6.70 -7.45 -15.67
C LYS A 59 -6.12 -7.86 -17.02
N GLN A 60 -4.84 -7.57 -17.27
CA GLN A 60 -4.12 -7.98 -18.49
C GLN A 60 -3.26 -9.23 -18.29
N MET A 61 -3.40 -9.90 -17.14
CA MET A 61 -2.67 -11.09 -16.79
C MET A 61 -3.57 -12.33 -16.86
N ASP A 62 -2.98 -13.48 -17.20
CA ASP A 62 -3.65 -14.76 -16.98
C ASP A 62 -3.64 -15.16 -15.48
N ALA A 63 -4.32 -16.26 -15.15
CA ALA A 63 -4.44 -16.71 -13.76
C ALA A 63 -3.09 -17.02 -13.08
N ILE A 64 -2.10 -17.53 -13.82
CA ILE A 64 -0.78 -17.88 -13.30
C ILE A 64 -0.01 -16.58 -12.98
N GLN A 65 -0.04 -15.63 -13.91
CA GLN A 65 0.59 -14.31 -13.76
C GLN A 65 -0.04 -13.49 -12.62
N GLN A 66 -1.37 -13.54 -12.47
CA GLN A 66 -2.05 -12.93 -11.33
C GLN A 66 -1.61 -13.55 -10.00
N GLN A 67 -1.51 -14.90 -9.94
CA GLN A 67 -1.03 -15.59 -8.75
C GLN A 67 0.42 -15.23 -8.42
N LEU A 68 1.31 -15.20 -9.42
CA LEU A 68 2.71 -14.79 -9.25
C LEU A 68 2.84 -13.34 -8.75
N THR A 69 1.99 -12.45 -9.25
CA THR A 69 1.94 -11.06 -8.75
C THR A 69 1.50 -11.01 -7.29
N ARG A 70 0.45 -11.73 -6.90
CA ARG A 70 0.02 -11.81 -5.48
C ARG A 70 1.09 -12.44 -4.59
N MET A 71 1.82 -13.43 -5.09
CA MET A 71 2.96 -14.01 -4.38
C MET A 71 4.07 -12.97 -4.17
N LEU A 72 4.44 -12.19 -5.19
CA LEU A 72 5.37 -11.07 -5.02
C LEU A 72 4.88 -10.10 -3.94
N VAL A 73 3.62 -9.66 -4.00
CA VAL A 73 3.04 -8.76 -2.99
C VAL A 73 3.14 -9.36 -1.57
N SER A 74 2.87 -10.66 -1.42
CA SER A 74 2.96 -11.35 -0.12
C SER A 74 4.38 -11.40 0.46
N THR A 75 5.43 -11.27 -0.37
CA THR A 75 6.81 -11.21 0.13
C THR A 75 7.13 -9.89 0.83
N GLY A 76 6.42 -8.81 0.47
CA GLY A 76 6.61 -7.46 1.04
C GLY A 76 5.73 -7.13 2.24
N LEU A 77 4.80 -8.00 2.60
CA LEU A 77 3.83 -7.77 3.67
C LEU A 77 3.85 -8.90 4.70
N SER A 78 3.35 -8.61 5.90
CA SER A 78 2.95 -9.67 6.83
C SER A 78 1.75 -10.45 6.28
N ALA A 79 1.46 -11.63 6.82
CA ALA A 79 0.28 -12.40 6.42
C ALA A 79 -1.02 -11.58 6.60
N THR A 80 -1.14 -10.85 7.71
CA THR A 80 -2.26 -9.93 7.96
C THR A 80 -2.28 -8.78 6.96
N GLY A 81 -1.13 -8.13 6.70
CA GLY A 81 -1.06 -7.04 5.73
C GLY A 81 -1.45 -7.47 4.32
N HIS A 82 -1.03 -8.66 3.90
CA HIS A 82 -1.43 -9.24 2.61
C HIS A 82 -2.94 -9.50 2.57
N HIS A 83 -3.51 -10.08 3.63
CA HIS A 83 -4.96 -10.29 3.72
C HIS A 83 -5.75 -8.97 3.66
N THR A 84 -5.28 -7.93 4.37
CA THR A 84 -5.84 -6.58 4.31
C THR A 84 -5.79 -6.02 2.89
N ALA A 85 -4.65 -6.13 2.21
CA ALA A 85 -4.49 -5.69 0.82
C ALA A 85 -5.49 -6.40 -0.13
N MET A 86 -5.61 -7.73 -0.04
CA MET A 86 -6.56 -8.48 -0.87
C MET A 86 -8.01 -8.08 -0.57
N THR A 87 -8.34 -7.88 0.71
CA THR A 87 -9.67 -7.45 1.14
C THR A 87 -10.02 -6.07 0.57
N ILE A 88 -9.08 -5.13 0.61
CA ILE A 88 -9.25 -3.78 0.03
C ILE A 88 -9.49 -3.86 -1.48
N MET A 89 -8.74 -4.70 -2.21
CA MET A 89 -8.97 -4.89 -3.65
C MET A 89 -10.38 -5.41 -3.93
N GLU A 90 -10.84 -6.38 -3.16
CA GLU A 90 -12.17 -6.95 -3.33
C GLU A 90 -13.29 -5.96 -2.99
N LEU A 91 -13.05 -4.98 -2.11
CA LEU A 91 -14.04 -3.95 -1.78
C LEU A 91 -14.43 -3.09 -2.98
N GLU A 92 -13.63 -3.04 -4.05
CA GLU A 92 -14.02 -2.40 -5.30
C GLU A 92 -15.37 -2.96 -5.81
N THR A 93 -15.63 -4.26 -5.71
CA THR A 93 -16.93 -4.86 -6.12
C THR A 93 -18.09 -4.39 -5.25
N VAL A 94 -17.86 -4.22 -3.94
CA VAL A 94 -18.89 -3.68 -3.03
C VAL A 94 -19.17 -2.22 -3.37
N LEU A 95 -18.12 -1.43 -3.56
CA LEU A 95 -18.23 -0.03 -3.93
C LEU A 95 -18.91 0.14 -5.29
N ALA A 96 -18.66 -0.76 -6.24
CA ALA A 96 -19.35 -0.82 -7.53
C ALA A 96 -20.87 -0.93 -7.39
N GLY A 97 -21.34 -1.72 -6.41
CA GLY A 97 -22.75 -1.88 -6.10
C GLY A 97 -23.35 -0.65 -5.40
N ILE A 98 -22.61 -0.05 -4.47
CA ILE A 98 -23.04 1.17 -3.75
C ILE A 98 -23.17 2.35 -4.72
N GLU A 99 -22.20 2.55 -5.61
CA GLU A 99 -22.17 3.68 -6.54
C GLU A 99 -23.11 3.49 -7.74
N GLY A 100 -23.59 2.26 -8.00
CA GLY A 100 -24.56 1.98 -9.05
C GLY A 100 -24.02 2.18 -10.47
N GLY A 101 -24.91 2.43 -11.44
CA GLY A 101 -24.54 2.73 -12.83
C GLY A 101 -24.14 4.21 -13.04
N GLY A 102 -23.43 4.51 -14.13
CA GLY A 102 -23.05 5.89 -14.47
C GLY A 102 -21.82 6.46 -13.73
N ARG A 103 -21.05 5.58 -13.06
CA ARG A 103 -19.83 5.95 -12.35
C ARG A 103 -18.79 6.54 -13.32
N ARG A 104 -18.03 7.52 -12.83
CA ARG A 104 -16.93 8.13 -13.58
C ARG A 104 -15.75 7.17 -13.77
N PHE A 105 -15.46 6.35 -12.77
CA PHE A 105 -14.33 5.43 -12.77
C PHE A 105 -14.80 3.98 -12.62
N PRO A 106 -14.13 3.02 -13.28
CA PRO A 106 -14.40 1.61 -13.06
C PRO A 106 -14.06 1.23 -11.62
N ARG A 107 -14.85 0.30 -11.09
CA ARG A 107 -14.65 -0.34 -9.79
C ARG A 107 -14.37 -1.81 -10.06
N ASP A 108 -13.10 -2.17 -10.03
CA ASP A 108 -12.61 -3.45 -10.54
C ASP A 108 -11.42 -3.92 -9.69
N PRO A 109 -11.54 -5.06 -8.98
CA PRO A 109 -10.46 -5.63 -8.18
C PRO A 109 -9.19 -5.98 -8.97
N GLU A 110 -9.26 -6.04 -10.30
CA GLU A 110 -8.12 -6.36 -11.17
C GLU A 110 -7.43 -5.11 -11.76
N LEU A 111 -7.90 -3.90 -11.44
CA LEU A 111 -7.23 -2.64 -11.80
C LEU A 111 -6.18 -2.23 -10.77
N TYR A 112 -5.34 -3.19 -10.40
CA TYR A 112 -4.13 -3.01 -9.60
C TYR A 112 -2.92 -3.42 -10.46
N PHE A 113 -1.85 -2.64 -10.37
CA PHE A 113 -0.73 -2.63 -11.31
C PHE A 113 0.55 -3.05 -10.60
N VAL A 114 1.37 -3.82 -11.29
CA VAL A 114 2.73 -4.15 -10.85
C VAL A 114 3.76 -3.48 -11.76
N SER A 115 4.78 -2.89 -11.13
CA SER A 115 5.98 -2.37 -11.80
C SER A 115 7.22 -2.90 -11.11
N VAL A 116 8.26 -3.18 -11.88
CA VAL A 116 9.59 -3.59 -11.40
C VAL A 116 10.60 -2.60 -11.97
N PHE A 117 11.40 -2.02 -11.08
CA PHE A 117 12.36 -0.96 -11.37
C PHE A 117 13.79 -1.51 -11.31
N GLY A 118 14.59 -1.28 -12.33
CA GLY A 118 15.97 -1.77 -12.40
C GLY A 118 16.09 -3.26 -12.71
N ASP A 119 17.25 -3.83 -12.43
CA ASP A 119 17.57 -5.23 -12.74
C ASP A 119 17.50 -6.12 -11.49
N VAL A 120 16.53 -7.04 -11.48
CA VAL A 120 16.19 -7.88 -10.33
C VAL A 120 17.33 -8.83 -10.01
N GLY A 121 17.81 -8.79 -8.76
CA GLY A 121 18.87 -9.69 -8.28
C GLY A 121 20.28 -9.26 -8.67
N SER A 122 20.44 -8.09 -9.31
CA SER A 122 21.76 -7.48 -9.51
C SER A 122 22.29 -6.84 -8.23
N ASP A 123 23.59 -6.51 -8.21
CA ASP A 123 24.21 -5.72 -7.13
C ASP A 123 23.79 -4.24 -7.16
N GLN A 124 23.14 -3.79 -8.25
CA GLN A 124 22.58 -2.45 -8.35
C GLN A 124 21.22 -2.37 -7.66
N PRO A 125 20.78 -1.16 -7.24
CA PRO A 125 19.45 -1.00 -6.70
C PRO A 125 18.35 -1.45 -7.68
N TRP A 126 17.38 -2.19 -7.16
CA TRP A 126 16.17 -2.54 -7.88
C TRP A 126 14.97 -2.42 -6.94
N GLY A 127 13.77 -2.40 -7.47
CA GLY A 127 12.57 -2.28 -6.64
C GLY A 127 11.34 -2.76 -7.34
N TRP A 128 10.24 -2.80 -6.61
CA TRP A 128 8.94 -3.10 -7.18
C TRP A 128 7.86 -2.29 -6.48
N ARG A 129 6.80 -2.03 -7.24
CA ARG A 129 5.62 -1.33 -6.78
C ARG A 129 4.38 -2.13 -7.14
N PHE A 130 3.47 -2.22 -6.18
CA PHE A 130 2.11 -2.68 -6.41
C PHE A 130 1.14 -1.58 -6.00
N GLU A 131 0.32 -1.12 -6.93
CA GLU A 131 -0.56 0.02 -6.68
C GLU A 131 -1.91 -0.11 -7.36
N GLY A 132 -2.90 0.56 -6.79
CA GLY A 132 -4.22 0.71 -7.37
C GLY A 132 -4.91 1.89 -6.69
N HIS A 133 -6.23 1.98 -6.84
CA HIS A 133 -6.99 3.08 -6.29
C HIS A 133 -6.80 3.24 -4.77
N HIS A 134 -6.77 2.15 -4.00
CA HIS A 134 -6.70 2.21 -2.53
C HIS A 134 -5.41 1.61 -1.92
N ILE A 135 -4.43 1.22 -2.75
CA ILE A 135 -3.20 0.59 -2.28
C ILE A 135 -2.00 1.21 -3.01
N SER A 136 -0.94 1.48 -2.28
CA SER A 136 0.40 1.66 -2.85
C SER A 136 1.40 0.97 -1.93
N ILE A 137 2.17 0.03 -2.47
CA ILE A 137 3.22 -0.70 -1.75
C ILE A 137 4.48 -0.56 -2.56
N ASN A 138 5.55 -0.07 -1.93
CA ASN A 138 6.83 0.18 -2.60
C ASN A 138 7.95 -0.46 -1.80
N HIS A 139 8.79 -1.21 -2.50
CA HIS A 139 10.01 -1.77 -1.96
C HIS A 139 11.20 -1.42 -2.85
N THR A 140 12.28 -0.97 -2.22
CA THR A 140 13.57 -0.75 -2.86
C THR A 140 14.62 -1.63 -2.19
N ILE A 141 15.32 -2.42 -2.98
CA ILE A 141 16.39 -3.31 -2.58
C ILE A 141 17.72 -2.68 -3.02
N PHE A 142 18.72 -2.68 -2.14
CA PHE A 142 20.07 -2.19 -2.43
C PHE A 142 21.12 -3.10 -1.79
N ASP A 143 22.30 -3.16 -2.41
CA ASP A 143 23.41 -4.06 -2.07
C ASP A 143 23.00 -5.54 -1.96
N GLY A 144 21.96 -5.97 -2.69
CA GLY A 144 21.43 -7.33 -2.70
C GLY A 144 20.90 -7.85 -1.35
N ARG A 145 20.83 -7.02 -0.31
CA ARG A 145 20.48 -7.48 1.06
C ARG A 145 19.75 -6.45 1.91
N GLN A 146 19.77 -5.18 1.53
CA GLN A 146 19.10 -4.11 2.26
C GLN A 146 17.75 -3.82 1.61
N LEU A 147 16.77 -3.45 2.44
CA LEU A 147 15.39 -3.22 2.03
C LEU A 147 14.91 -1.90 2.62
N ALA A 148 14.35 -1.05 1.78
CA ALA A 148 13.54 0.10 2.17
C ALA A 148 12.10 -0.12 1.72
N THR A 149 11.17 0.11 2.63
CA THR A 149 9.72 -0.05 2.40
C THR A 149 9.04 1.29 2.59
N ALA A 150 8.91 2.06 1.50
CA ALA A 150 8.19 3.34 1.49
C ALA A 150 8.01 3.86 0.05
N PRO A 151 6.88 4.52 -0.25
CA PRO A 151 5.70 4.67 0.60
C PRO A 151 4.87 3.38 0.67
N VAL A 152 4.12 3.22 1.77
CA VAL A 152 3.06 2.22 1.91
C VAL A 152 1.77 2.93 2.29
N PHE A 153 0.72 2.70 1.51
CA PHE A 153 -0.60 3.29 1.71
C PHE A 153 -1.66 2.21 1.56
N PHE A 154 -2.49 2.03 2.58
CA PHE A 154 -3.75 1.28 2.51
C PHE A 154 -4.91 2.22 2.86
N GLY A 155 -5.87 2.33 1.94
CA GLY A 155 -7.15 3.00 2.16
C GLY A 155 -8.30 2.00 2.04
N SER A 156 -9.44 2.31 2.64
CA SER A 156 -10.64 1.50 2.49
C SER A 156 -11.84 2.39 2.22
N ASN A 157 -12.52 2.16 1.11
CA ASN A 157 -13.82 2.73 0.82
C ASN A 157 -14.77 1.61 0.32
N PRO A 158 -15.83 1.28 1.08
CA PRO A 158 -16.23 1.85 2.35
C PRO A 158 -15.27 1.48 3.51
N ALA A 159 -15.20 2.32 4.56
CA ALA A 159 -14.50 1.97 5.80
C ALA A 159 -15.17 0.81 6.54
N GLN A 160 -16.51 0.76 6.48
CA GLN A 160 -17.32 -0.36 6.93
C GLN A 160 -18.40 -0.67 5.89
N VAL A 161 -18.52 -1.93 5.50
CA VAL A 161 -19.62 -2.41 4.65
C VAL A 161 -20.92 -2.41 5.47
N ARG A 162 -21.90 -1.59 5.08
CA ARG A 162 -23.14 -1.42 5.85
C ARG A 162 -24.27 -2.38 5.47
N HIS A 163 -24.23 -2.93 4.26
CA HIS A 163 -25.31 -3.75 3.71
C HIS A 163 -24.76 -4.86 2.78
N GLY A 164 -25.58 -5.87 2.50
CA GLY A 164 -25.23 -6.97 1.59
C GLY A 164 -24.47 -8.10 2.28
N GLU A 165 -23.98 -9.06 1.50
CA GLU A 165 -23.36 -10.30 1.99
C GLU A 165 -22.13 -10.09 2.87
N ARG A 166 -21.43 -8.95 2.69
CA ARG A 166 -20.22 -8.60 3.46
C ARG A 166 -20.48 -7.56 4.55
N GLN A 167 -21.73 -7.39 4.99
CA GLN A 167 -22.10 -6.46 6.05
C GLN A 167 -21.23 -6.68 7.30
N GLY A 168 -20.74 -5.57 7.87
CA GLY A 168 -19.89 -5.56 9.06
C GLY A 168 -18.39 -5.58 8.77
N LEU A 169 -17.97 -5.92 7.54
CA LEU A 169 -16.56 -5.94 7.15
C LEU A 169 -15.91 -4.56 7.30
N ARG A 170 -14.77 -4.51 8.00
CA ARG A 170 -13.86 -3.36 8.16
C ARG A 170 -12.45 -3.82 7.80
N ALA A 171 -11.92 -3.42 6.65
CA ALA A 171 -10.63 -3.91 6.17
C ALA A 171 -9.44 -3.45 7.04
N LEU A 172 -9.56 -2.25 7.63
CA LEU A 172 -8.54 -1.61 8.48
C LEU A 172 -8.96 -1.55 9.94
N ALA A 173 -9.74 -2.53 10.40
CA ALA A 173 -10.31 -2.52 11.76
C ALA A 173 -9.23 -2.40 12.84
N ALA A 174 -8.15 -3.17 12.72
CA ALA A 174 -7.08 -3.19 13.72
C ALA A 174 -6.38 -1.82 13.83
N GLU A 175 -6.04 -1.20 12.70
CA GLU A 175 -5.42 0.12 12.66
C GLU A 175 -6.36 1.20 13.19
N GLU A 176 -7.64 1.16 12.78
CA GLU A 176 -8.66 2.10 13.26
C GLU A 176 -8.92 1.96 14.76
N ASP A 177 -9.00 0.73 15.28
CA ASP A 177 -9.32 0.47 16.67
C ASP A 177 -8.15 0.84 17.59
N VAL A 178 -6.90 0.56 17.19
CA VAL A 178 -5.70 1.02 17.93
C VAL A 178 -5.68 2.55 18.07
N ALA A 179 -5.99 3.28 17.00
CA ALA A 179 -6.04 4.75 17.06
C ALA A 179 -7.18 5.27 17.97
N ARG A 180 -8.34 4.61 17.96
CA ARG A 180 -9.48 4.95 18.84
C ARG A 180 -9.20 4.62 20.29
N ASP A 181 -8.56 3.49 20.55
CA ASP A 181 -8.17 3.05 21.88
C ASP A 181 -7.14 3.99 22.49
N LEU A 182 -6.14 4.43 21.71
CA LEU A 182 -5.19 5.47 22.15
C LEU A 182 -5.94 6.75 22.57
N LEU A 183 -6.84 7.26 21.72
CA LEU A 183 -7.62 8.46 22.03
C LEU A 183 -8.50 8.29 23.29
N ALA A 184 -9.01 7.08 23.53
CA ALA A 184 -9.82 6.76 24.71
C ALA A 184 -8.99 6.66 26.01
N GLN A 185 -7.68 6.44 25.90
CA GLN A 185 -6.76 6.40 27.05
C GLN A 185 -6.22 7.78 27.43
N LEU A 186 -6.33 8.79 26.57
CA LEU A 186 -5.88 10.15 26.88
C LEU A 186 -6.75 10.80 27.97
N ASP A 187 -6.11 11.47 28.92
CA ASP A 187 -6.81 12.27 29.91
C ASP A 187 -7.41 13.56 29.31
N GLY A 188 -8.09 14.37 30.14
CA GLY A 188 -8.79 15.56 29.68
C GLY A 188 -7.90 16.59 28.99
N ASP A 189 -6.70 16.82 29.52
CA ASP A 189 -5.77 17.81 29.01
C ASP A 189 -5.09 17.28 27.74
N GLN A 190 -4.59 16.03 27.81
CA GLN A 190 -4.00 15.33 26.67
C GLN A 190 -4.95 15.24 25.48
N ARG A 191 -6.22 14.89 25.72
CA ARG A 191 -7.23 14.77 24.67
C ARG A 191 -7.58 16.12 24.05
N SER A 192 -7.61 17.19 24.85
CA SER A 192 -7.85 18.54 24.35
C SER A 192 -6.72 19.02 23.45
N GLU A 193 -5.49 18.61 23.70
CA GLU A 193 -4.34 18.91 22.86
C GLU A 193 -4.28 18.03 21.60
N ALA A 194 -4.55 16.72 21.74
CA ALA A 194 -4.54 15.77 20.63
C ALA A 194 -5.60 16.04 19.54
N ILE A 195 -6.77 16.57 19.92
CA ILE A 195 -7.84 16.90 18.97
C ILE A 195 -7.61 18.30 18.39
N ILE A 196 -6.84 18.35 17.30
CA ILE A 196 -6.49 19.61 16.61
C ILE A 196 -7.62 20.22 15.78
N CYS A 197 -8.63 19.42 15.42
CA CYS A 197 -9.80 19.89 14.68
C CYS A 197 -11.06 19.13 15.14
N ALA A 198 -12.15 19.86 15.33
CA ALA A 198 -13.44 19.27 15.72
C ALA A 198 -14.07 18.45 14.58
N GLU A 199 -13.77 18.81 13.33
CA GLU A 199 -14.20 18.10 12.13
C GLU A 199 -12.98 17.49 11.43
N ALA A 200 -13.07 16.21 11.06
CA ALA A 200 -12.00 15.56 10.33
C ALA A 200 -11.79 16.24 8.96
N PRO A 201 -10.55 16.43 8.50
CA PRO A 201 -10.27 16.90 7.15
C PRO A 201 -10.95 16.04 6.08
N THR A 202 -11.34 16.65 4.97
CA THR A 202 -12.03 15.95 3.87
C THR A 202 -11.12 15.00 3.08
N ASP A 203 -9.80 15.09 3.28
CA ASP A 203 -8.77 14.26 2.64
C ASP A 203 -7.51 14.21 3.52
N ILE A 204 -6.55 13.40 3.14
CA ILE A 204 -5.20 13.35 3.73
C ILE A 204 -4.49 14.67 3.42
N LEU A 205 -4.09 15.41 4.45
CA LEU A 205 -3.53 16.76 4.28
C LEU A 205 -2.25 16.79 3.43
N THR A 206 -1.38 15.79 3.57
CA THR A 206 -0.15 15.68 2.77
C THR A 206 -0.39 15.14 1.36
N THR A 207 -1.58 14.61 1.08
CA THR A 207 -1.91 13.94 -0.18
C THR A 207 -0.85 12.87 -0.56
N ASN A 208 -0.17 13.03 -1.69
CA ASN A 208 0.83 12.10 -2.20
C ASN A 208 2.21 12.76 -2.47
N VAL A 209 2.53 13.84 -1.75
CA VAL A 209 3.83 14.52 -1.89
C VAL A 209 4.99 13.59 -1.54
N VAL A 210 6.10 13.73 -2.27
CA VAL A 210 7.31 12.90 -2.08
C VAL A 210 8.08 13.31 -0.81
N SER A 211 7.93 14.57 -0.40
CA SER A 211 8.52 15.12 0.83
C SER A 211 7.49 16.05 1.46
N VAL A 212 7.22 15.84 2.75
CA VAL A 212 6.35 16.73 3.53
C VAL A 212 7.12 17.98 3.90
N THR A 213 6.56 19.13 3.56
CA THR A 213 7.12 20.44 3.86
C THR A 213 6.08 21.25 4.64
N ASP A 214 5.32 22.10 3.95
CA ASP A 214 4.39 23.05 4.56
C ASP A 214 2.92 22.58 4.50
N GLU A 215 2.65 21.39 3.96
CA GLU A 215 1.28 20.85 3.81
C GLU A 215 0.59 20.60 5.16
N VAL A 216 1.36 20.31 6.21
CA VAL A 216 0.86 19.99 7.54
C VAL A 216 1.67 20.74 8.59
N ARG A 217 0.96 21.36 9.53
CA ARG A 217 1.57 21.94 10.73
C ARG A 217 1.80 20.85 11.77
N ILE A 218 2.93 20.93 12.45
CA ILE A 218 3.20 20.06 13.60
C ILE A 218 2.34 20.57 14.76
N GLU A 219 1.22 19.88 14.99
CA GLU A 219 0.22 20.18 16.03
C GLU A 219 -0.19 18.88 16.72
N GLY A 220 -0.75 18.98 17.92
CA GLY A 220 -1.25 17.84 18.69
C GLY A 220 -0.32 17.38 19.80
N LEU A 221 -0.80 16.41 20.58
CA LEU A 221 -0.10 15.84 21.71
C LEU A 221 1.16 15.08 21.27
N VAL A 222 2.32 15.48 21.79
CA VAL A 222 3.59 14.80 21.52
C VAL A 222 3.75 13.56 22.40
N GLY A 223 4.40 12.52 21.86
CA GLY A 223 4.53 11.23 22.58
C GLY A 223 5.28 11.30 23.91
N GLN A 224 6.09 12.33 24.15
CA GLN A 224 6.77 12.54 25.44
C GLN A 224 5.82 12.95 26.57
N ASP A 225 4.64 13.50 26.23
CA ASP A 225 3.62 13.94 27.19
C ASP A 225 2.56 12.84 27.40
N MET A 226 2.79 11.66 26.81
CA MET A 226 2.01 10.44 27.03
C MET A 226 2.64 9.58 28.15
N THR A 227 1.82 8.76 28.81
CA THR A 227 2.28 7.78 29.79
C THR A 227 2.82 6.53 29.11
N ALA A 228 3.58 5.70 29.83
CA ALA A 228 4.08 4.44 29.28
C ALA A 228 2.99 3.39 28.96
N ALA A 229 1.75 3.59 29.45
CA ALA A 229 0.62 2.71 29.16
C ALA A 229 -0.13 3.11 27.86
N GLN A 230 0.04 4.38 27.45
CA GLN A 230 -0.47 4.95 26.20
C GLN A 230 0.53 4.67 25.07
#